data_AF-A0A523SAC1-F1
#
_entry.id   AF-A0A523SAC1-F1
#
_cell.length_a   1.000
_cell.length_b   1.000
_cell.length_c   1.000
_cell.angle_alpha   90.00
_cell.angle_beta   90.00
_cell.angle_gamma   90.00
#
_symmetry.space_group_name_H-M   'P 1'
#
loop_
_entity.id
_entity.type
_entity.pdbx_description
1 polymer ?
#
loop_
_entity_poly.entity_id
_entity_poly.type
_entity_poly.pdbx_seq_one_letter_code
_entity_poly.pdbx_strand_id
1 'polypeptide(L)'
;MARVKGSTLVGRTLKNEGVRAVFTLCGGLLAAIYDTCVDEGIELVDMRHEQAVANAATGYALAAGEPGVAAEAAGRILATPI
;
A
#
# COMPACT_ATOMS: atom_id res chain seq x y z
N MET A 1 2.47 18.34 22.33
CA MET A 1 2.03 17.31 21.36
C MET A 1 3.24 16.48 20.94
N ALA A 2 3.15 15.15 20.93
CA ALA A 2 4.20 14.30 20.39
C ALA A 2 4.24 14.43 18.86
N ARG A 3 5.43 14.55 18.26
CA ARG A 3 5.61 14.66 16.81
C ARG A 3 5.67 13.26 16.21
N VAL A 4 4.74 12.93 15.31
CA VAL A 4 4.70 11.66 14.57
C VAL A 4 5.07 11.89 13.10
N LYS A 5 5.71 10.90 12.47
CA LYS A 5 6.00 10.94 11.03
C LYS A 5 4.69 10.72 10.26
N GLY A 6 4.52 11.41 9.13
CA GLY A 6 3.32 11.26 8.29
C GLY A 6 3.16 9.84 7.73
N SER A 7 4.27 9.18 7.35
CA SER A 7 4.26 7.79 6.89
C SER A 7 3.76 6.82 7.96
N THR A 8 4.08 7.07 9.24
CA THR A 8 3.56 6.29 10.37
C THR A 8 2.03 6.35 10.45
N LEU A 9 1.45 7.51 10.18
CA LEU A 9 0.00 7.65 10.13
C LEU A 9 -0.59 6.88 8.94
N VAL A 10 0.05 6.93 7.77
CA VAL A 10 -0.39 6.17 6.58
C VAL A 10 -0.42 4.67 6.86
N GLY A 11 0.69 4.09 7.33
CA GLY A 11 0.74 2.65 7.59
C GLY A 11 -0.28 2.19 8.64
N ARG A 12 -0.44 2.94 9.73
CA ARG A 12 -1.47 2.65 10.75
C ARG A 12 -2.88 2.74 10.22
N THR A 13 -3.17 3.74 9.39
CA THR A 13 -4.48 3.87 8.76
C THR A 13 -4.74 2.67 7.85
N LEU A 14 -3.79 2.29 6.98
CA LEU A 14 -3.93 1.12 6.13
C LEU A 14 -4.19 -0.16 6.95
N LYS A 15 -3.45 -0.35 8.05
CA LYS A 15 -3.65 -1.47 8.96
C LYS A 15 -5.05 -1.49 9.57
N ASN A 16 -5.53 -0.34 10.04
CA ASN A 16 -6.85 -0.20 10.65
C ASN A 16 -7.99 -0.45 9.64
N GLU A 17 -7.78 -0.12 8.37
CA GLU A 17 -8.70 -0.43 7.27
C GLU A 17 -8.63 -1.91 6.84
N GLY A 18 -7.83 -2.74 7.52
CA GLY A 18 -7.74 -4.17 7.24
C GLY A 18 -6.87 -4.51 6.02
N VAL A 19 -6.03 -3.58 5.55
CA VAL A 19 -5.12 -3.84 4.43
C VAL A 19 -4.06 -4.85 4.85
N ARG A 20 -3.87 -5.88 4.04
CA ARG A 20 -2.89 -6.95 4.26
C ARG A 20 -1.74 -6.94 3.26
N ALA A 21 -1.98 -6.43 2.04
CA ALA A 21 -0.99 -6.33 0.99
C ALA A 21 -1.09 -4.99 0.25
N VAL A 22 0.08 -4.42 -0.06
CA VAL A 22 0.25 -3.24 -0.91
C VAL A 22 1.05 -3.67 -2.14
N PHE A 23 0.42 -3.57 -3.30
CA PHE A 23 1.04 -3.76 -4.59
C PHE A 23 1.75 -2.47 -4.97
N THR A 24 2.99 -2.56 -5.41
CA THR A 24 3.78 -1.35 -5.64
C THR A 24 4.76 -1.48 -6.78
N LEU A 25 5.15 -0.36 -7.36
CA LEU A 25 6.33 -0.24 -8.21
C LEU A 25 7.33 0.62 -7.43
N CYS A 26 8.36 -0.02 -6.90
CA CYS A 26 9.31 0.62 -6.00
C CYS A 26 9.89 1.92 -6.60
N GLY A 27 9.71 3.03 -5.88
CA GLY A 27 10.28 4.33 -6.18
C GLY A 27 10.69 5.05 -4.89
N GLY A 28 11.78 5.82 -4.92
CA GLY A 28 12.40 6.41 -3.71
C GLY A 28 11.48 7.31 -2.87
N LEU A 29 10.40 7.84 -3.45
CA LEU A 29 9.42 8.66 -2.75
C LEU A 29 8.54 7.88 -1.75
N LEU A 30 8.40 6.56 -1.92
CA LEU A 30 7.54 5.71 -1.09
C LEU A 30 8.30 4.99 0.04
N ALA A 31 9.63 5.11 0.11
CA ALA A 31 10.46 4.36 1.05
C ALA A 31 9.97 4.48 2.52
N ALA A 32 9.65 5.69 2.99
CA ALA A 32 9.19 5.88 4.36
C ALA A 32 7.82 5.23 4.65
N ILE A 33 6.96 5.12 3.63
CA ILE A 33 5.66 4.43 3.73
C ILE A 33 5.89 2.92 3.74
N TYR A 34 6.80 2.40 2.90
CA TYR A 34 7.18 0.99 2.91
C TYR A 34 7.71 0.54 4.27
N ASP A 35 8.63 1.29 4.87
CA ASP A 35 9.16 1.00 6.20
C ASP A 35 8.02 0.84 7.21
N THR A 36 7.04 1.76 7.17
CA THR A 36 5.89 1.70 8.08
C THR A 36 4.95 0.54 7.74
N CYS A 37 4.69 0.25 6.47
CA CYS A 37 3.88 -0.90 6.08
C CYS A 37 4.49 -2.20 6.59
N VAL A 38 5.82 -2.35 6.47
CA VAL A 38 6.55 -3.50 7.02
C VAL A 38 6.42 -3.55 8.55
N ASP A 39 6.57 -2.42 9.25
CA ASP A 39 6.40 -2.33 10.71
C ASP A 39 4.98 -2.74 11.17
N GLU A 40 3.94 -2.42 10.39
CA GLU A 40 2.54 -2.73 10.67
C GLU A 40 2.12 -4.15 10.17
N GLY A 41 3.06 -4.90 9.59
CA GLY A 41 2.86 -6.25 9.08
C GLY A 41 2.03 -6.32 7.80
N ILE A 42 2.12 -5.30 6.95
CA ILE A 42 1.51 -5.23 5.62
C ILE A 42 2.54 -5.72 4.61
N GLU A 43 2.16 -6.71 3.79
CA GLU A 43 3.02 -7.26 2.75
C GLU A 43 3.22 -6.25 1.61
N LEU A 44 4.46 -6.13 1.13
CA LEU A 44 4.79 -5.31 -0.04
C LEU A 44 5.05 -6.23 -1.24
N VAL A 45 4.25 -6.09 -2.28
CA VAL A 45 4.38 -6.87 -3.51
C VAL A 45 4.89 -5.96 -4.63
N ASP A 46 6.18 -6.07 -4.94
CA ASP A 46 6.83 -5.27 -5.99
C ASP A 46 6.51 -5.80 -7.40
N MET A 47 6.11 -4.90 -8.28
CA MET A 47 5.72 -5.16 -9.66
C MET A 47 6.69 -4.46 -10.62
N ARG A 48 6.59 -4.80 -11.91
CA ARG A 48 7.47 -4.24 -12.95
C ARG A 48 6.83 -3.21 -13.86
N HIS A 49 5.53 -2.96 -13.69
CA HIS A 49 4.76 -2.07 -14.54
C HIS A 49 3.63 -1.44 -13.72
N GLU A 50 3.35 -0.16 -13.93
CA GLU A 50 2.31 0.60 -13.22
C GLU A 50 0.94 -0.06 -13.39
N GLN A 51 0.56 -0.37 -14.63
CA GLN A 51 -0.69 -1.12 -14.88
C GLN A 51 -0.77 -2.47 -14.16
N ALA A 52 0.36 -3.16 -13.94
CA ALA A 52 0.36 -4.42 -13.20
C ALA A 52 0.06 -4.19 -11.71
N VAL A 53 0.51 -3.07 -11.13
CA VAL A 53 0.19 -2.67 -9.76
C VAL A 53 -1.32 -2.50 -9.58
N ALA A 54 -1.95 -1.68 -10.43
CA ALA A 54 -3.39 -1.41 -10.35
C ALA A 54 -4.24 -2.67 -10.61
N ASN A 55 -3.86 -3.47 -11.61
CA ASN A 55 -4.57 -4.71 -11.93
C ASN A 55 -4.43 -5.76 -10.83
N ALA A 56 -3.25 -5.89 -10.22
CA ALA A 56 -3.03 -6.83 -9.12
C ALA A 56 -3.80 -6.42 -7.86
N ALA A 57 -3.80 -5.14 -7.50
CA ALA A 57 -4.59 -4.63 -6.38
C ALA A 57 -6.09 -4.90 -6.59
N THR A 58 -6.60 -4.62 -7.79
CA THR A 58 -8.00 -4.89 -8.14
C THR A 58 -8.31 -6.39 -8.09
N GLY A 59 -7.46 -7.22 -8.69
CA GLY A 59 -7.62 -8.68 -8.70
C GLY A 59 -7.57 -9.28 -7.29
N TYR A 60 -6.67 -8.78 -6.43
CA TYR A 60 -6.60 -9.17 -5.02
C TYR A 60 -7.90 -8.83 -4.30
N ALA A 61 -8.42 -7.62 -4.49
CA ALA A 61 -9.65 -7.21 -3.82
C ALA A 61 -10.84 -8.10 -4.18
N LEU A 62 -10.98 -8.43 -5.48
CA LEU A 62 -12.02 -9.31 -5.99
C LEU A 62 -11.86 -10.76 -5.52
N ALA A 63 -10.62 -11.28 -5.48
CA ALA A 63 -10.36 -12.67 -5.16
C ALA A 63 -10.36 -12.95 -3.65
N ALA A 64 -9.82 -12.04 -2.84
CA ALA A 64 -9.69 -12.18 -1.39
C ALA A 64 -10.91 -11.64 -0.64
N GLY A 65 -11.71 -10.76 -1.26
CA GLY A 65 -12.78 -10.04 -0.56
C GLY A 65 -12.25 -9.06 0.50
N GLU A 66 -11.03 -8.57 0.31
CA GLU A 66 -10.31 -7.67 1.22
C GLU A 66 -9.84 -6.42 0.45
N PRO A 67 -9.56 -5.28 1.09
CA PRO A 67 -9.05 -4.11 0.37
C PRO A 67 -7.72 -4.37 -0.34
N GLY A 68 -7.67 -4.10 -1.65
CA GLY A 68 -6.44 -4.08 -2.44
C GLY A 68 -5.87 -2.67 -2.51
N VAL A 69 -4.54 -2.51 -2.31
CA VAL A 69 -3.89 -1.20 -2.37
C VAL A 69 -2.80 -1.17 -3.43
N ALA A 70 -2.89 -0.20 -4.34
CA ALA A 70 -1.88 0.11 -5.34
C ALA A 70 -1.07 1.34 -4.88
N ALA A 71 0.26 1.27 -4.91
CA ALA A 71 1.16 2.38 -4.60
C ALA A 71 2.20 2.58 -5.71
N GLU A 72 2.14 3.70 -6.43
CA GLU A 72 3.02 3.98 -7.57
C GLU A 72 3.99 5.13 -7.29
N ALA A 73 5.17 5.08 -7.89
CA ALA A 73 6.31 5.97 -7.66
C ALA A 73 6.00 7.48 -7.80
N ALA A 74 4.91 7.86 -8.48
CA ALA A 74 4.40 9.24 -8.52
C ALA A 74 3.69 9.70 -7.22
N GLY A 75 3.70 8.88 -6.16
CA GLY A 75 2.99 9.15 -4.91
C GLY A 75 1.48 8.85 -4.98
N ARG A 76 1.02 8.16 -6.02
CA ARG A 76 -0.39 7.74 -6.15
C ARG A 76 -0.60 6.48 -5.34
N ILE A 77 -1.42 6.58 -4.29
CA ILE A 77 -1.95 5.44 -3.56
C ILE A 77 -3.44 5.34 -3.89
N LEU A 78 -3.87 4.19 -4.40
CA LEU A 78 -5.27 3.91 -4.73
C LEU A 78 -5.71 2.65 -3.97
N ALA A 79 -6.77 2.78 -3.18
CA ALA A 79 -7.45 1.64 -2.56
C ALA A 79 -8.63 1.23 -3.43
N THR A 80 -8.71 -0.05 -3.78
CA THR A 80 -9.86 -0.62 -4.50
C THR A 80 -10.83 -1.20 -3.48
N PRO A 81 -12.07 -0.66 -3.38
CA PRO A 81 -13.10 -1.23 -2.51
C PRO A 81 -13.57 -2.58 -3.06
N ILE A 82 -14.16 -3.39 -2.17
CA ILE A 82 -14.97 -4.57 -2.51
C ILE A 82 -16.29 -4.17 -3.16
#